data_AF-A0A5P9H929-F1
#
_entry.id   AF-A0A5P9H929-F1
#
_cell.length_a   1.000
_cell.length_b   1.000
_cell.length_c   1.000
_cell.angle_alpha   90.00
_cell.angle_beta   90.00
_cell.angle_gamma   90.00
#
_symmetry.space_group_name_H-M   'P 1'
#
loop_
_entity.id
_entity.type
_entity.pdbx_description
1 polymer ?
#
loop_
_entity_poly.entity_id
_entity_poly.type
_entity_poly.pdbx_seq_one_letter_code
_entity_poly.pdbx_strand_id
1 'polypeptide(L)'
;MPTTSFAARFGRGLLLTLPLFAGTALASEGRDLVFQGDASFQGPHGGQAIQAALVDTALDETIAVETGKVSGEDDPSFSFTFQRALVADGQYAVHYWIDANFGGGTAGNCDPMQHDHQWRVPIAPGDGPVTHTEHHDPSAQSAVCDTFR
;
A
#
# COMPACT_ATOMS: atom_id res chain seq x y z
N MET A 1 20.88 72.99 -24.08
CA MET A 1 22.12 72.20 -24.25
C MET A 1 21.95 70.90 -23.48
N PRO A 2 22.42 69.72 -23.94
CA PRO A 2 22.17 68.92 -25.15
C PRO A 2 21.12 67.78 -24.89
N THR A 3 20.34 67.29 -25.88
CA THR A 3 20.53 66.04 -26.68
C THR A 3 20.56 64.77 -25.80
N THR A 4 19.75 63.71 -26.01
CA THR A 4 19.97 62.68 -27.05
C THR A 4 18.80 61.67 -27.14
N SER A 5 18.48 61.29 -28.37
CA SER A 5 17.59 60.23 -28.85
C SER A 5 18.26 58.85 -28.83
N PHE A 6 17.55 57.76 -28.53
CA PHE A 6 17.84 56.40 -29.04
C PHE A 6 16.51 55.60 -29.07
N ALA A 7 15.92 55.37 -30.24
CA ALA A 7 16.15 54.29 -31.21
C ALA A 7 15.41 52.98 -30.86
N ALA A 8 14.36 52.71 -31.64
CA ALA A 8 13.64 51.44 -31.69
C ALA A 8 14.52 50.33 -32.31
N ARG A 9 14.40 49.09 -31.79
CA ARG A 9 14.73 47.88 -32.53
C ARG A 9 13.68 46.79 -32.28
N PHE A 10 12.87 46.54 -33.30
CA PHE A 10 12.02 45.36 -33.43
C PHE A 10 12.91 44.15 -33.71
N GLY A 11 13.02 43.23 -32.74
CA GLY A 11 13.59 41.91 -32.95
C GLY A 11 12.49 40.91 -33.30
N ARG A 12 12.45 40.46 -34.56
CA ARG A 12 11.64 39.33 -35.04
C ARG A 12 12.08 38.05 -34.31
N GLY A 13 11.30 37.61 -33.32
CA GLY A 13 11.43 36.28 -32.73
C GLY A 13 10.70 35.25 -33.59
N LEU A 14 11.45 34.32 -34.18
CA LEU A 14 10.92 33.16 -34.90
C LEU A 14 10.29 32.20 -33.88
N LEU A 15 8.96 32.09 -33.86
CA LEU A 15 8.25 31.13 -33.03
C LEU A 15 8.39 29.73 -33.63
N LEU A 16 9.26 28.90 -33.05
CA LEU A 16 9.24 27.46 -33.26
C LEU A 16 8.07 26.87 -32.47
N THR A 17 6.98 26.54 -33.17
CA THR A 17 5.90 25.71 -32.63
C THR A 17 6.36 24.26 -32.57
N LEU A 18 6.73 23.77 -31.39
CA LEU A 18 6.86 22.34 -31.14
C LEU A 18 5.47 21.69 -31.09
N PRO A 19 5.24 20.55 -31.78
CA PRO A 19 4.04 19.77 -31.59
C PRO A 19 4.08 19.07 -30.23
N LEU A 20 3.16 19.45 -29.34
CA LEU A 20 2.83 18.66 -28.15
C LEU A 20 2.17 17.36 -28.61
N PHE A 21 2.94 16.30 -28.74
CA PHE A 21 2.38 14.95 -28.71
C PHE A 21 1.94 14.67 -27.28
N ALA A 22 0.69 15.02 -26.96
CA ALA A 22 0.02 14.52 -25.77
C ALA A 22 -0.23 13.03 -25.97
N GLY A 23 0.73 12.20 -25.58
CA GLY A 23 0.51 10.77 -25.44
C GLY A 23 -0.61 10.58 -24.42
N THR A 24 -1.73 10.01 -24.86
CA THR A 24 -2.77 9.52 -23.96
C THR A 24 -2.14 8.38 -23.17
N ALA A 25 -1.65 8.69 -21.96
CA ALA A 25 -1.37 7.65 -20.98
C ALA A 25 -2.72 6.96 -20.71
N LEU A 26 -2.86 5.72 -21.18
CA LEU A 26 -3.95 4.87 -20.74
C LEU A 26 -3.73 4.68 -19.23
N ALA A 27 -4.54 5.36 -18.42
CA ALA A 27 -4.57 5.09 -17.00
C ALA A 27 -4.95 3.62 -16.86
N SER A 28 -4.01 2.78 -16.42
CA SER A 28 -4.36 1.42 -16.02
C SER A 28 -5.48 1.54 -15.00
N GLU A 29 -6.63 0.94 -15.29
CA GLU A 29 -7.73 0.88 -14.32
C GLU A 29 -7.27 -0.02 -13.18
N GLY A 30 -6.77 0.61 -12.12
CA GLY A 30 -6.43 -0.09 -10.90
C GLY A 30 -7.67 -0.81 -10.34
N ARG A 31 -7.48 -2.02 -9.82
CA ARG A 31 -8.53 -2.84 -9.21
C ARG A 31 -8.42 -2.80 -7.69
N ASP A 32 -9.55 -2.93 -7.03
CA ASP A 32 -9.60 -2.98 -5.57
C ASP A 32 -9.08 -4.32 -5.05
N LEU A 33 -8.42 -4.29 -3.90
CA LEU A 33 -8.14 -5.46 -3.07
C LEU A 33 -8.90 -5.32 -1.74
N VAL A 34 -9.69 -6.32 -1.40
CA VAL A 34 -10.18 -6.54 -0.04
C VAL A 34 -9.32 -7.62 0.61
N PHE A 35 -8.60 -7.26 1.67
CA PHE A 35 -7.82 -8.19 2.49
C PHE A 35 -8.49 -8.34 3.85
N GLN A 36 -8.84 -9.58 4.21
CA GLN A 36 -9.61 -9.86 5.42
C GLN A 36 -9.11 -11.13 6.12
N GLY A 37 -9.38 -11.25 7.41
CA GLY A 37 -9.13 -12.47 8.18
C GLY A 37 -10.44 -13.11 8.62
N ASP A 38 -10.54 -14.44 8.52
CA ASP A 38 -11.71 -15.18 8.98
C ASP A 38 -11.82 -15.19 10.53
N ALA A 39 -12.83 -15.87 11.07
CA ALA A 39 -13.07 -15.99 12.51
C ALA A 39 -11.93 -16.64 13.33
N SER A 40 -10.93 -17.28 12.69
CA SER A 40 -9.82 -17.92 13.41
C SER A 40 -8.94 -16.93 14.20
N PHE A 41 -8.98 -15.65 13.83
CA PHE A 41 -8.25 -14.59 14.54
C PHE A 41 -8.93 -14.15 15.84
N GLN A 42 -10.22 -14.44 16.07
CA GLN A 42 -10.99 -13.85 17.17
C GLN A 42 -10.45 -14.18 18.57
N GLY A 43 -9.79 -15.33 18.75
CA GLY A 43 -9.39 -15.87 20.06
C GLY A 43 -8.42 -14.98 20.84
N PRO A 44 -7.11 -15.30 20.90
CA PRO A 44 -6.16 -14.48 21.66
C PRO A 44 -5.93 -13.09 21.05
N HIS A 45 -6.33 -12.86 19.80
CA HIS A 45 -6.10 -11.60 19.10
C HIS A 45 -7.29 -10.64 19.13
N GLY A 46 -8.48 -11.04 19.62
CA GLY A 46 -9.63 -10.15 19.75
C GLY A 46 -9.29 -8.85 20.51
N GLY A 47 -9.53 -7.71 19.87
CA GLY A 47 -9.27 -6.37 20.39
C GLY A 47 -7.84 -5.84 20.16
N GLN A 48 -6.90 -6.68 19.73
CA GLN A 48 -5.53 -6.29 19.42
C GLN A 48 -5.46 -5.45 18.15
N ALA A 49 -4.48 -4.54 18.08
CA ALA A 49 -4.25 -3.75 16.88
C ALA A 49 -3.66 -4.64 15.78
N ILE A 50 -4.03 -4.33 14.54
CA ILE A 50 -3.51 -4.99 13.35
C ILE A 50 -3.20 -3.92 12.30
N GLN A 51 -2.09 -4.10 11.59
CA GLN A 51 -1.79 -3.30 10.40
C GLN A 51 -1.51 -4.20 9.21
N ALA A 52 -1.92 -3.75 8.03
CA ALA A 52 -1.68 -4.43 6.76
C ALA A 52 -1.15 -3.43 5.74
N ALA A 53 0.00 -3.73 5.16
CA ALA A 53 0.62 -2.97 4.09
C ALA A 53 0.50 -3.75 2.77
N LEU A 54 -0.02 -3.11 1.73
CA LEU A 54 0.06 -3.64 0.37
C LEU A 54 1.39 -3.21 -0.25
N VAL A 55 2.17 -4.17 -0.72
CA VAL A 55 3.52 -3.99 -1.24
C VAL A 55 3.58 -4.42 -2.70
N ASP A 56 4.16 -3.59 -3.57
CA ASP A 56 4.64 -4.00 -4.88
C ASP A 56 5.99 -4.70 -4.70
N THR A 57 6.00 -6.01 -4.87
CA THR A 57 7.18 -6.84 -4.63
C THR A 57 8.18 -6.83 -5.77
N ALA A 58 7.81 -6.32 -6.95
CA ALA A 58 8.75 -6.12 -8.04
C ALA A 58 9.56 -4.84 -7.85
N LEU A 59 8.96 -3.82 -7.23
CA LEU A 59 9.59 -2.52 -6.94
C LEU A 59 10.14 -2.40 -5.51
N ASP A 60 9.78 -3.33 -4.64
CA ASP A 60 10.05 -3.27 -3.19
C ASP A 60 9.48 -1.97 -2.57
N GLU A 61 8.28 -1.59 -3.01
CA GLU A 61 7.61 -0.33 -2.61
C GLU A 61 6.32 -0.62 -1.85
N THR A 62 6.12 0.05 -0.72
CA THR A 62 4.86 0.03 0.00
C THR A 62 3.87 0.97 -0.66
N ILE A 63 2.76 0.43 -1.17
CA ILE A 63 1.73 1.20 -1.88
C ILE A 63 0.84 1.94 -0.88
N ALA A 64 0.40 1.24 0.15
CA ALA A 64 -0.51 1.76 1.17
C ALA A 64 -0.45 0.91 2.44
N VAL A 65 -0.82 1.53 3.56
CA VAL A 65 -0.92 0.89 4.88
C VAL A 65 -2.30 1.16 5.45
N GLU A 66 -2.95 0.11 5.90
CA GLU A 66 -4.22 0.15 6.61
C GLU A 66 -4.02 -0.30 8.06
N THR A 67 -4.78 0.31 8.97
CA THR A 67 -4.70 0.03 10.41
C THR A 67 -6.09 -0.26 10.96
N GLY A 68 -6.18 -1.21 11.88
CA GLY A 68 -7.45 -1.58 12.49
C GLY A 68 -7.29 -2.36 13.78
N LYS A 69 -8.36 -3.07 14.12
CA LYS A 69 -8.43 -3.98 15.26
C LYS A 69 -9.01 -5.31 14.79
N VAL A 70 -8.50 -6.39 15.36
CA VAL A 70 -9.14 -7.71 15.21
C VAL A 70 -10.42 -7.70 16.05
N SER A 71 -11.56 -7.94 15.44
CA SER A 71 -12.82 -8.19 16.13
C SER A 71 -12.75 -9.53 16.85
N GLY A 72 -13.28 -9.58 18.07
CA GLY A 72 -13.44 -10.82 18.83
C GLY A 72 -14.77 -11.53 18.56
N GLU A 73 -15.65 -10.94 17.73
CA GLU A 73 -17.04 -11.40 17.55
C GLU A 73 -17.49 -11.44 16.08
N ASP A 74 -16.92 -10.58 15.21
CA ASP A 74 -17.33 -10.47 13.81
C ASP A 74 -16.59 -11.47 12.91
N ASP A 75 -17.26 -11.90 11.82
CA ASP A 75 -16.67 -12.64 10.72
C ASP A 75 -16.98 -11.91 9.40
N PRO A 76 -15.99 -11.30 8.73
CA PRO A 76 -14.55 -11.40 8.99
C PRO A 76 -14.09 -10.67 10.25
N SER A 77 -13.04 -11.18 10.91
CA SER A 77 -12.45 -10.59 12.13
C SER A 77 -11.79 -9.23 11.85
N PHE A 78 -11.36 -8.98 10.62
CA PHE A 78 -10.92 -7.66 10.14
C PHE A 78 -11.11 -7.61 8.63
N SER A 79 -11.25 -6.40 8.06
CA SER A 79 -11.35 -6.21 6.62
C SER A 79 -10.76 -4.85 6.23
N PHE A 80 -9.85 -4.85 5.26
CA PHE A 80 -9.18 -3.67 4.72
C PHE A 80 -9.37 -3.61 3.20
N THR A 81 -9.61 -2.42 2.68
CA THR A 81 -9.82 -2.20 1.24
C THR A 81 -8.76 -1.27 0.67
N PHE A 82 -7.90 -1.80 -0.19
CA PHE A 82 -6.94 -1.01 -0.97
C PHE A 82 -7.57 -0.64 -2.31
N GLN A 83 -8.07 0.58 -2.42
CA GLN A 83 -8.82 1.05 -3.59
C GLN A 83 -7.91 1.25 -4.81
N ARG A 84 -8.29 0.64 -5.93
CA ARG A 84 -7.62 0.72 -7.23
C ARG A 84 -6.10 0.50 -7.18
N ALA A 85 -5.64 -0.36 -6.27
CA ALA A 85 -4.22 -0.55 -6.00
C ALA A 85 -3.58 -1.61 -6.92
N LEU A 86 -4.36 -2.56 -7.42
CA LEU A 86 -3.83 -3.66 -8.23
C LEU A 86 -3.85 -3.33 -9.73
N VAL A 87 -2.72 -3.52 -10.39
CA VAL A 87 -2.63 -3.54 -11.84
C VAL A 87 -2.55 -4.99 -12.32
N ALA A 88 -3.16 -5.28 -13.49
CA ALA A 88 -3.01 -6.59 -14.13
C ALA A 88 -1.53 -6.92 -14.31
N ASP A 89 -1.18 -8.20 -14.08
CA ASP A 89 0.18 -8.73 -14.16
C ASP A 89 1.19 -8.15 -13.14
N GLY A 90 0.74 -7.34 -12.18
CA GLY A 90 1.57 -6.86 -11.07
C GLY A 90 1.96 -7.97 -10.10
N GLN A 91 3.02 -7.75 -9.31
CA GLN A 91 3.47 -8.70 -8.28
C GLN A 91 3.30 -8.08 -6.90
N TYR A 92 2.33 -8.56 -6.15
CA TYR A 92 1.94 -7.95 -4.89
C TYR A 92 2.06 -8.91 -3.71
N ALA A 93 2.26 -8.35 -2.53
CA ALA A 93 2.04 -9.05 -1.28
C ALA A 93 1.36 -8.12 -0.27
N VAL A 94 0.56 -8.69 0.62
CA VAL A 94 0.17 -8.01 1.86
C VAL A 94 1.13 -8.46 2.95
N HIS A 95 1.84 -7.49 3.52
CA HIS A 95 2.59 -7.67 4.76
C HIS A 95 1.66 -7.25 5.89
N TYR A 96 1.48 -8.07 6.91
CA TYR A 96 0.62 -7.69 8.04
C TYR A 96 1.15 -8.25 9.35
N TRP A 97 0.78 -7.58 10.43
CA TRP A 97 1.15 -7.98 11.78
C TRP A 97 0.06 -7.62 12.78
N ILE A 98 0.02 -8.37 13.88
CA ILE A 98 -0.86 -8.14 15.02
C ILE A 98 0.02 -7.76 16.21
N ASP A 99 -0.31 -6.63 16.83
CA ASP A 99 0.34 -6.05 18.01
C ASP A 99 0.02 -6.87 19.27
N ALA A 100 0.57 -8.08 19.32
CA ALA A 100 0.25 -9.06 20.33
C ALA A 100 1.11 -8.88 21.59
N ASN A 101 2.31 -8.30 21.46
CA ASN A 101 3.24 -8.01 22.56
C ASN A 101 3.56 -9.25 23.43
N PHE A 102 3.51 -10.45 22.87
CA PHE A 102 3.78 -11.69 23.59
C PHE A 102 5.17 -11.65 24.24
N GLY A 103 5.26 -12.01 25.51
CA GLY A 103 6.55 -12.08 26.20
C GLY A 103 7.32 -10.76 26.33
N GLY A 104 6.67 -9.59 26.11
CA GLY A 104 7.24 -8.28 26.39
C GLY A 104 7.65 -7.43 25.18
N GLY A 105 6.72 -7.20 24.24
CA GLY A 105 6.85 -6.21 23.16
C GLY A 105 6.51 -4.76 23.58
N THR A 106 6.46 -3.86 22.60
CA THR A 106 6.13 -2.45 22.69
C THR A 106 4.82 -2.16 21.95
N ALA A 107 3.77 -1.90 22.71
CA ALA A 107 2.45 -1.58 22.16
C ALA A 107 2.53 -0.48 21.08
N GLY A 108 1.91 -0.76 19.94
CA GLY A 108 1.87 0.12 18.76
C GLY A 108 3.06 -0.01 17.82
N ASN A 109 4.06 -0.85 18.12
CA ASN A 109 5.21 -1.10 17.25
C ASN A 109 5.19 -2.52 16.70
N CYS A 110 5.59 -2.69 15.44
CA CYS A 110 5.88 -4.02 14.92
C CYS A 110 7.20 -4.52 15.52
N ASP A 111 7.10 -5.43 16.47
CA ASP A 111 8.23 -6.08 17.11
C ASP A 111 8.62 -7.40 16.42
N PRO A 112 9.82 -7.93 16.67
CA PRO A 112 10.23 -9.23 16.10
C PRO A 112 9.29 -10.39 16.48
N MET A 113 9.30 -11.48 15.68
CA MET A 113 8.29 -12.55 15.70
C MET A 113 8.10 -13.30 17.03
N GLN A 114 9.02 -13.15 17.99
CA GLN A 114 8.82 -13.65 19.33
C GLN A 114 7.80 -12.84 20.16
N HIS A 115 7.45 -11.62 19.70
CA HIS A 115 6.55 -10.70 20.38
C HIS A 115 5.25 -10.48 19.58
N ASP A 116 5.35 -10.27 18.28
CA ASP A 116 4.19 -10.06 17.41
C ASP A 116 4.07 -11.12 16.34
N HIS A 117 2.84 -11.49 16.01
CA HIS A 117 2.62 -12.33 14.85
C HIS A 117 2.68 -11.52 13.57
N GLN A 118 3.42 -12.03 12.59
CA GLN A 118 3.80 -11.33 11.38
C GLN A 118 3.72 -12.27 10.18
N TRP A 119 3.22 -11.78 9.06
CA TRP A 119 3.06 -12.60 7.86
C TRP A 119 3.25 -11.80 6.58
N ARG A 120 3.64 -12.54 5.54
CA ARG A 120 3.73 -12.07 4.17
C ARG A 120 2.86 -12.95 3.28
N VAL A 121 1.85 -12.35 2.66
CA VAL A 121 0.85 -13.06 1.85
C VAL A 121 0.96 -12.62 0.41
N PRO A 122 1.36 -13.49 -0.52
CA PRO A 122 1.33 -13.17 -1.95
C PRO A 122 -0.11 -12.88 -2.41
N ILE A 123 -0.29 -11.80 -3.17
CA ILE A 123 -1.57 -11.43 -3.78
C ILE A 123 -1.44 -11.59 -5.30
N ALA A 124 -2.25 -12.47 -5.87
CA ALA A 124 -2.36 -12.61 -7.32
C ALA A 124 -3.42 -11.62 -7.84
N PRO A 125 -3.05 -10.61 -8.65
CA PRO A 125 -4.04 -9.75 -9.28
C PRO A 125 -4.84 -10.56 -10.31
N GLY A 126 -6.15 -10.32 -10.36
CA GLY A 126 -7.03 -10.84 -11.40
C GLY A 126 -7.50 -9.76 -12.37
N ASP A 127 -8.40 -10.14 -13.28
CA ASP A 127 -9.00 -9.19 -14.24
C ASP A 127 -9.97 -8.20 -13.58
N GLY A 128 -10.39 -8.45 -12.33
CA GLY A 128 -11.32 -7.62 -11.56
C GLY A 128 -10.89 -7.40 -10.10
N PRO A 129 -11.80 -6.87 -9.26
CA PRO A 129 -11.56 -6.74 -7.82
C PRO A 129 -11.20 -8.09 -7.18
N VAL A 130 -10.26 -8.06 -6.25
CA VAL A 130 -9.77 -9.24 -5.53
C VAL A 130 -10.26 -9.21 -4.09
N THR A 131 -10.72 -10.35 -3.58
CA THR A 131 -10.92 -10.56 -2.14
C THR A 131 -10.04 -11.72 -1.71
N HIS A 132 -9.17 -11.45 -0.73
CA HIS A 132 -8.28 -12.43 -0.13
C HIS A 132 -8.66 -12.62 1.34
N THR A 133 -8.95 -13.86 1.73
CA THR A 133 -9.26 -14.22 3.12
C THR A 133 -8.11 -15.01 3.71
N GLU A 134 -7.50 -14.48 4.76
CA GLU A 134 -6.49 -15.17 5.55
C GLU A 134 -7.11 -16.02 6.66
N HIS A 135 -6.40 -17.11 6.96
CA HIS A 135 -6.63 -17.94 8.13
C HIS A 135 -5.45 -17.75 9.09
N HIS A 136 -5.72 -17.71 10.40
CA HIS A 136 -4.70 -17.55 11.42
C HIS A 136 -3.80 -18.79 11.47
N ASP A 137 -2.55 -18.65 11.02
CA ASP A 137 -1.54 -19.69 11.10
C ASP A 137 -0.22 -19.15 11.67
N PRO A 138 0.00 -19.25 12.99
CA PRO A 138 1.23 -18.78 13.62
C PRO A 138 2.48 -19.60 13.23
N SER A 139 2.33 -20.72 12.52
CA SER A 139 3.47 -21.50 12.02
C SER A 139 4.04 -20.98 10.69
N ALA A 140 3.26 -20.18 9.96
CA ALA A 140 3.60 -19.61 8.66
C ALA A 140 4.18 -18.18 8.73
N GLN A 141 4.64 -17.76 9.91
CA GLN A 141 5.11 -16.40 10.12
C GLN A 141 6.31 -16.01 9.23
N SER A 142 6.39 -14.73 8.91
CA SER A 142 7.49 -14.13 8.15
C SER A 142 7.80 -12.75 8.71
N ALA A 143 9.08 -12.40 8.82
CA ALA A 143 9.47 -11.08 9.31
C ALA A 143 9.06 -10.00 8.29
N VAL A 144 8.22 -9.05 8.72
CA VAL A 144 7.72 -7.95 7.86
C VAL A 144 7.83 -6.56 8.49
N CYS A 145 8.36 -6.43 9.71
CA CYS A 145 8.37 -5.13 10.40
C CYS A 145 9.15 -4.03 9.68
N ASP A 146 10.10 -4.34 8.80
CA ASP A 146 10.80 -3.32 8.00
C ASP A 146 9.87 -2.56 7.04
N THR A 147 8.71 -3.13 6.71
CA THR A 147 7.67 -2.46 5.89
C THR A 147 6.96 -1.32 6.63
N PHE A 148 7.00 -1.30 7.97
CA PHE A 148 6.22 -0.38 8.80
C PHE A 148 7.07 0.67 9.53
N ARG A 149 8.31 0.90 9.06
CA ARG A 149 9.29 1.80 9.69
C ARG A 149 9.51 3.10 8.92
#